data_AF-A0A2E1XLI9-F1
#
_entry.id   AF-A0A2E1XLI9-F1
#
_cell.length_a   1.000
_cell.length_b   1.000
_cell.length_c   1.000
_cell.angle_alpha   90.00
_cell.angle_beta   90.00
_cell.angle_gamma   90.00
#
_symmetry.space_group_name_H-M   'P 1'
#
loop_
_entity.id
_entity.type
_entity.pdbx_description
1 polymer ?
#
loop_
_entity_poly.entity_id
_entity_poly.type
_entity_poly.pdbx_seq_one_letter_code
_entity_poly.pdbx_strand_id
1 'polypeptide(L)'
;MAPKYPGNKPEEILEMEDLSYIIGIGFSGADLPRAVILAFLFAMFAQGNGNIWKAGLLALLIDRTVWPIAAMGASGAELQSVYSAIAGMAKSFKADLGIYIVRYIGLVLMIGGFRWMRAWIHGMSPKKAAA
;
A
#
# COMPACT_ATOMS: atom_id res chain seq x y z
N MET A 1 22.07 16.14 -39.41
CA MET A 1 21.37 14.85 -39.30
C MET A 1 20.94 14.68 -37.84
N ALA A 2 19.66 14.90 -37.53
CA ALA A 2 19.14 14.66 -36.19
C ALA A 2 18.82 13.16 -36.04
N PRO A 3 19.12 12.53 -34.89
CA PRO A 3 18.79 11.12 -34.68
C PRO A 3 17.27 10.95 -34.60
N LYS A 4 16.74 10.08 -35.46
CA LYS A 4 15.36 9.60 -35.39
C LYS A 4 15.23 8.67 -34.19
N TYR A 5 14.55 9.10 -33.14
CA TYR A 5 14.08 8.19 -32.10
C TYR A 5 12.97 7.29 -32.68
N PRO A 6 12.97 5.98 -32.38
CA PRO A 6 11.93 5.09 -32.86
C PRO A 6 10.65 5.36 -32.06
N GLY A 7 9.68 6.01 -32.71
CA GLY A 7 8.27 5.60 -32.71
C GLY A 7 7.57 5.26 -31.39
N ASN A 8 7.65 6.09 -30.35
CA ASN A 8 6.59 6.09 -29.34
C ASN A 8 5.48 7.04 -29.81
N LYS A 9 4.25 6.53 -29.88
CA LYS A 9 3.10 7.36 -30.23
C LYS A 9 2.91 8.41 -29.12
N PRO A 10 2.54 9.67 -29.44
CA PRO A 10 2.36 10.71 -28.43
C PRO A 10 1.33 10.32 -27.34
N GLU A 11 0.35 9.48 -27.68
CA GLU A 11 -0.62 8.89 -26.75
C GLU A 11 0.05 7.98 -25.69
N GLU A 12 1.06 7.21 -26.07
CA GLU A 12 1.80 6.27 -25.22
C GLU A 12 2.68 6.98 -24.17
N ILE A 13 3.17 8.18 -24.52
CA ILE A 13 3.99 9.00 -23.62
C ILE A 13 3.10 9.61 -22.51
N LEU A 14 1.89 10.05 -22.86
CA LEU A 14 0.90 10.57 -21.90
C LEU A 14 0.40 9.47 -20.95
N GLU A 15 0.18 8.25 -21.45
CA GLU A 15 -0.23 7.12 -20.61
C GLU A 15 0.87 6.68 -19.61
N MET A 16 2.14 6.72 -20.02
CA MET A 16 3.28 6.39 -19.15
C MET A 16 3.48 7.43 -18.04
N GLU A 17 3.24 8.72 -18.32
CA GLU A 17 3.21 9.77 -17.30
C GLU A 17 2.03 9.60 -16.34
N ASP A 18 0.83 9.29 -16.84
CA ASP A 18 -0.36 9.08 -16.00
C ASP A 18 -0.22 7.87 -15.08
N LEU A 19 0.32 6.75 -15.57
CA LEU A 19 0.57 5.57 -14.73
C LEU A 19 1.65 5.86 -13.67
N SER A 20 2.72 6.55 -14.07
CA SER A 20 3.80 6.94 -13.15
C SER A 20 3.31 7.95 -12.11
N TYR A 21 2.41 8.85 -12.49
CA TYR A 21 1.73 9.80 -11.62
C TYR A 21 0.78 9.08 -10.64
N ILE A 22 -0.02 8.12 -11.12
CA ILE A 22 -0.92 7.30 -10.29
C ILE A 22 -0.11 6.46 -9.29
N ILE A 23 1.01 5.87 -9.70
CA ILE A 23 1.92 5.14 -8.81
C ILE A 23 2.56 6.09 -7.79
N GLY A 24 2.99 7.27 -8.24
CA GLY A 24 3.55 8.33 -7.40
C GLY A 24 2.55 8.87 -6.36
N ILE A 25 1.28 9.01 -6.70
CA ILE A 25 0.19 9.39 -5.79
C ILE A 25 -0.18 8.23 -4.86
N GLY A 26 -0.18 7.01 -5.40
CA GLY A 26 -0.45 5.78 -4.68
C GLY A 26 0.35 5.69 -3.38
N PHE A 27 1.61 6.14 -3.39
CA PHE A 27 2.50 6.15 -2.22
C PHE A 27 3.19 7.51 -2.01
N SER A 28 2.41 8.60 -2.06
CA SER A 28 2.93 9.96 -1.85
C SER A 28 3.26 10.27 -0.37
N GLY A 29 4.45 10.84 -0.13
CA GLY A 29 4.82 11.49 1.14
C GLY A 29 4.77 10.59 2.38
N ALA A 30 3.98 11.00 3.38
CA ALA A 30 3.87 10.30 4.66
C ALA A 30 3.16 8.94 4.57
N ASP A 31 2.53 8.60 3.45
CA ASP A 31 1.81 7.33 3.27
C ASP A 31 2.74 6.12 3.05
N LEU A 32 3.88 6.33 2.38
CA LEU A 32 4.81 5.24 2.06
C LEU A 32 5.40 4.57 3.32
N PRO A 33 5.97 5.31 4.29
CA PRO A 33 6.50 4.70 5.51
C PRO A 33 5.43 3.94 6.30
N ARG A 34 4.20 4.46 6.34
CA ARG A 34 3.07 3.82 7.03
C ARG A 34 2.66 2.52 6.37
N ALA A 35 2.56 2.51 5.04
CA ALA A 35 2.26 1.31 4.27
C ALA A 35 3.35 0.23 4.46
N VAL A 36 4.62 0.64 4.52
CA VAL A 36 5.75 -0.27 4.81
C VAL A 36 5.63 -0.88 6.21
N ILE A 37 5.34 -0.07 7.24
CA ILE A 37 5.14 -0.55 8.62
C ILE A 37 3.97 -1.53 8.68
N LEU A 38 2.82 -1.19 8.09
CA LEU A 38 1.66 -2.06 8.06
C LEU A 38 1.98 -3.37 7.34
N ALA A 39 2.61 -3.31 6.17
CA ALA A 39 2.98 -4.49 5.41
C ALA A 39 3.94 -5.41 6.20
N PHE A 40 4.90 -4.82 6.91
CA PHE A 40 5.81 -5.56 7.79
C PHE A 40 5.08 -6.23 8.95
N LEU A 41 4.23 -5.50 9.68
CA LEU A 41 3.45 -6.04 10.80
C LEU A 41 2.54 -7.18 10.32
N PHE A 42 1.80 -6.98 9.24
CA PHE A 42 0.94 -8.02 8.69
C PHE A 42 1.75 -9.23 8.21
N ALA A 43 2.92 -9.04 7.62
CA ALA A 43 3.79 -10.15 7.22
C ALA A 43 4.34 -10.94 8.42
N MET A 44 4.63 -10.27 9.53
CA MET A 44 5.11 -10.88 10.78
C MET A 44 4.01 -11.66 11.50
N PHE A 45 2.82 -11.09 11.64
CA PHE A 45 1.72 -11.69 12.43
C PHE A 45 0.80 -12.61 11.64
N ALA A 46 0.74 -12.51 10.31
CA ALA A 46 0.01 -13.48 9.50
C ALA A 46 0.75 -14.85 9.53
N GLN A 47 0.18 -15.81 10.25
CA GLN A 47 0.62 -17.21 10.25
C GLN A 47 0.56 -17.82 8.83
N GLY A 48 1.38 -18.84 8.57
CA GLY A 48 1.78 -19.36 7.25
C GLY A 48 0.67 -19.62 6.22
N ASN A 49 -0.58 -19.86 6.62
CA ASN A 49 -1.73 -20.09 5.74
C ASN A 49 -2.70 -18.90 5.57
N GLY A 50 -2.41 -17.75 6.17
CA GLY A 50 -3.24 -16.55 6.00
C GLY A 50 -3.19 -16.05 4.55
N ASN A 51 -4.37 -15.94 3.91
CA ASN A 51 -4.52 -15.41 2.56
C ASN A 51 -3.97 -13.97 2.49
N ILE A 52 -2.89 -13.78 1.72
CA ILE A 52 -2.16 -12.50 1.61
C ILE A 52 -3.06 -11.39 1.06
N TRP A 53 -4.02 -11.72 0.18
CA TRP A 53 -5.00 -10.77 -0.32
C TRP A 53 -5.92 -10.26 0.78
N LYS A 54 -6.37 -11.13 1.69
CA LYS A 54 -7.16 -10.71 2.86
C LYS A 54 -6.32 -9.84 3.80
N ALA A 55 -5.05 -10.18 4.00
CA ALA A 55 -4.13 -9.37 4.81
C ALA A 55 -3.90 -7.98 4.18
N GLY A 56 -3.71 -7.91 2.86
CA GLY A 56 -3.59 -6.66 2.13
C GLY A 56 -4.85 -5.80 2.20
N LEU A 57 -6.04 -6.42 2.18
CA LEU A 57 -7.31 -5.70 2.27
C LEU A 57 -7.50 -5.11 3.67
N LEU A 58 -7.19 -5.89 4.71
CA LEU A 58 -7.20 -5.39 6.09
C LEU A 58 -6.17 -4.27 6.30
N ALA A 59 -4.97 -4.42 5.75
CA ALA A 59 -3.95 -3.37 5.81
C ALA A 59 -4.41 -2.09 5.13
N LEU A 60 -5.07 -2.19 3.96
CA LEU A 60 -5.65 -1.03 3.26
C LEU A 60 -6.75 -0.36 4.08
N LEU A 61 -7.64 -1.14 4.70
CA LEU A 61 -8.70 -0.62 5.55
C LEU A 61 -8.12 0.15 6.73
N ILE A 62 -7.09 -0.38 7.39
CA ILE A 62 -6.42 0.28 8.51
C ILE A 62 -5.74 1.58 8.05
N ASP A 63 -5.00 1.52 6.94
CA ASP A 63 -4.30 2.68 6.36
C ASP A 63 -5.28 3.82 6.04
N ARG A 64 -6.45 3.50 5.48
CA ARG A 64 -7.44 4.49 5.03
C ARG A 64 -8.44 4.94 6.08
N THR A 65 -8.72 4.14 7.11
CA THR A 65 -9.75 4.48 8.11
C THR A 65 -9.15 4.76 9.47
N VAL A 66 -8.36 3.83 10.00
CA VAL A 66 -7.83 3.92 11.37
C VAL A 66 -6.82 5.06 11.47
N TRP A 67 -5.93 5.20 10.48
CA TRP A 67 -4.87 6.19 10.57
C TRP A 67 -5.34 7.64 10.49
N PRO A 68 -6.21 8.03 9.54
CA PRO A 68 -6.78 9.38 9.52
C PRO A 68 -7.57 9.71 10.78
N ILE A 69 -8.37 8.76 11.29
CA ILE A 69 -9.15 8.95 12.52
C ILE A 69 -8.23 9.11 13.73
N ALA A 70 -7.19 8.28 13.85
CA ALA A 70 -6.20 8.39 14.92
C ALA A 70 -5.44 9.71 14.87
N ALA A 71 -5.09 10.19 13.67
CA ALA A 71 -4.42 11.48 13.50
C ALA A 71 -5.31 12.66 13.91
N MET A 72 -6.60 12.64 13.54
CA MET A 72 -7.57 13.66 13.96
C MET A 72 -7.81 13.64 15.47
N GLY A 73 -7.89 12.45 16.07
CA GLY A 73 -7.98 12.30 17.52
C GLY A 73 -6.74 12.85 18.24
N ALA A 74 -5.54 12.54 17.74
CA ALA A 74 -4.29 13.04 18.29
C ALA A 74 -4.13 14.57 18.13
N SER A 75 -4.74 15.18 17.10
CA SER A 75 -4.78 16.62 16.94
C SER A 75 -5.84 17.33 17.79
N GLY A 76 -6.61 16.60 18.60
CA GLY A 76 -7.69 17.15 19.44
C GLY A 76 -8.94 17.57 18.66
N ALA A 77 -9.18 16.97 17.49
CA ALA A 77 -10.35 17.30 16.68
C ALA A 77 -11.65 16.87 17.37
N GLU A 78 -12.69 17.70 17.27
CA GLU A 78 -14.00 17.37 17.81
C GLU A 78 -14.66 16.19 17.08
N LEU A 79 -15.54 15.47 17.80
CA LEU A 79 -16.24 14.28 17.29
C LEU A 79 -16.97 14.55 15.97
N GLN A 80 -17.53 15.75 15.81
CA GLN A 80 -18.22 16.16 14.59
C GLN A 80 -17.30 16.29 13.37
N SER A 81 -16.04 16.69 13.58
CA SER A 81 -15.01 16.73 12.55
C SER A 81 -14.58 15.33 12.11
N VAL A 82 -14.57 14.37 13.03
CA VAL A 82 -14.31 12.95 12.70
C VAL A 82 -15.46 12.39 11.84
N TYR A 83 -16.71 12.67 12.21
CA TYR A 83 -17.87 12.25 11.40
C TYR A 83 -17.89 12.87 10.00
N SER A 84 -17.57 14.17 9.89
CA SER A 84 -17.51 14.84 8.59
C SER A 84 -16.39 14.29 7.70
N ALA A 85 -15.25 13.92 8.28
CA ALA A 85 -14.17 13.28 7.55
C ALA A 85 -14.54 11.87 7.05
N ILE A 86 -15.25 11.07 7.85
CA ILE A 86 -15.78 9.77 7.42
C ILE A 86 -16.79 9.94 6.29
N ALA A 87 -17.69 10.91 6.39
CA ALA A 87 -18.64 11.23 5.32
C ALA A 87 -17.95 11.72 4.04
N GLY A 88 -16.85 12.47 4.18
CA GLY A 88 -15.99 12.90 3.08
C GLY A 88 -15.35 11.73 2.34
N MET A 89 -14.80 10.76 3.08
CA MET A 89 -14.22 9.54 2.50
C MET A 89 -15.22 8.74 1.67
N ALA A 90 -16.48 8.66 2.12
CA ALA A 90 -17.53 7.97 1.36
C ALA A 90 -17.87 8.69 0.05
N LYS A 91 -17.83 10.03 0.03
CA LYS A 91 -18.14 10.84 -1.17
C LYS A 91 -17.03 10.75 -2.22
N SER A 92 -15.75 10.74 -1.80
CA SER A 92 -14.62 10.66 -2.74
C SER A 92 -14.27 9.24 -3.16
N PHE A 93 -14.88 8.22 -2.54
CA PHE A 93 -14.51 6.81 -2.75
C PHE A 93 -14.39 6.39 -4.22
N LYS A 94 -15.34 6.80 -5.07
CA LYS A 94 -15.29 6.47 -6.51
C LYS A 94 -14.18 7.19 -7.26
N ALA A 95 -13.90 8.44 -6.90
CA ALA A 95 -12.84 9.23 -7.51
C ALA A 95 -11.45 8.69 -7.14
N ASP A 96 -11.32 8.18 -5.92
CA ASP A 96 -10.05 7.66 -5.38
C ASP A 96 -9.85 6.15 -5.63
N LEU A 97 -10.79 5.49 -6.32
CA LEU A 97 -10.80 4.03 -6.47
C LEU A 97 -9.53 3.50 -7.13
N GLY A 98 -9.00 4.20 -8.13
CA GLY A 98 -7.74 3.85 -8.79
C GLY A 98 -6.56 3.86 -7.81
N ILE A 99 -6.50 4.87 -6.94
CA ILE A 99 -5.46 4.98 -5.90
C ILE A 99 -5.61 3.83 -4.89
N TYR A 100 -6.85 3.44 -4.54
CA TYR A 100 -7.09 2.33 -3.62
C TYR A 100 -6.66 0.99 -4.20
N ILE A 101 -6.91 0.76 -5.49
CA ILE A 101 -6.46 -0.46 -6.19
C ILE A 101 -4.93 -0.53 -6.21
N VAL A 102 -4.25 0.55 -6.58
CA VAL A 102 -2.78 0.58 -6.63
C VAL A 102 -2.19 0.37 -5.24
N ARG A 103 -2.73 1.03 -4.21
CA ARG A 103 -2.30 0.78 -2.81
C ARG A 103 -2.53 -0.65 -2.37
N TYR A 104 -3.70 -1.20 -2.69
CA TYR A 104 -4.04 -2.57 -2.33
C TYR A 104 -3.02 -3.55 -2.93
N ILE A 105 -2.74 -3.43 -4.23
CA ILE A 105 -1.75 -4.26 -4.90
C ILE A 105 -0.36 -4.05 -4.29
N GLY A 106 0.05 -2.81 -4.05
CA GLY A 106 1.33 -2.51 -3.40
C GLY A 106 1.45 -3.14 -2.01
N LEU A 107 0.42 -3.07 -1.18
CA LEU A 107 0.38 -3.71 0.15
C LEU A 107 0.45 -5.24 0.05
N VAL A 108 -0.29 -5.85 -0.88
CA VAL A 108 -0.24 -7.30 -1.11
C VAL A 108 1.18 -7.74 -1.51
N LEU A 109 1.82 -7.01 -2.44
CA LEU A 109 3.18 -7.28 -2.88
C LEU A 109 4.20 -7.10 -1.75
N MET A 110 4.09 -6.02 -0.97
CA MET A 110 4.99 -5.77 0.16
C MET A 110 4.83 -6.85 1.25
N ILE A 111 3.60 -7.21 1.63
CA ILE A 111 3.35 -8.29 2.60
C ILE A 111 3.91 -9.61 2.09
N GLY A 112 3.68 -9.93 0.81
CA GLY A 112 4.23 -11.11 0.15
C GLY A 112 5.75 -11.13 0.18
N GLY A 113 6.39 -10.00 -0.17
CA GLY A 113 7.84 -9.83 -0.15
C GLY A 113 8.44 -10.01 1.24
N PHE A 114 7.85 -9.40 2.28
CA PHE A 114 8.31 -9.59 3.66
C PHE A 114 8.13 -11.03 4.15
N ARG A 115 7.03 -11.71 3.78
CA ARG A 115 6.82 -13.13 4.11
C ARG A 115 7.85 -14.03 3.42
N TRP A 116 8.14 -13.76 2.15
CA TRP A 116 9.16 -14.47 1.40
C TRP A 116 10.55 -14.27 2.01
N MET A 117 10.91 -13.03 2.33
CA MET A 117 12.17 -12.70 2.99
C MET A 117 12.30 -13.38 4.36
N ARG A 118 11.22 -13.39 5.17
CA ARG A 118 11.19 -14.12 6.44
C ARG A 118 11.40 -15.62 6.25
N ALA A 119 10.73 -16.22 5.28
CA ALA A 119 10.89 -17.64 4.97
C ALA A 119 12.32 -17.96 4.50
N TRP A 120 12.91 -17.08 3.70
CA TRP A 120 14.30 -17.19 3.26
C TRP A 120 15.28 -17.10 4.44
N ILE A 121 15.12 -16.12 5.34
CA ILE A 121 15.95 -15.97 6.55
C ILE A 121 15.84 -17.19 7.48
N HIS A 122 14.62 -17.68 7.73
CA HIS A 122 14.44 -18.88 8.55
C HIS A 122 14.88 -20.18 7.84
N GLY A 123 14.81 -20.23 6.51
CA GLY A 123 15.33 -21.34 5.71
C GLY A 123 16.86 -21.42 5.71
N MET A 124 17.54 -20.30 5.95
CA MET A 124 19.00 -20.23 6.14
C MET A 124 19.44 -20.55 7.58
N SER A 125 18.51 -20.63 8.54
CA SER A 125 18.85 -21.04 9.89
C SER A 125 19.29 -22.51 9.85
N PRO A 126 20.50 -22.86 10.35
CA PRO A 126 20.97 -24.23 10.30
C PRO A 126 19.93 -25.10 11.01
N LYS A 127 19.41 -26.11 10.30
CA LYS A 127 18.60 -27.15 10.92
C LYS A 127 19.43 -27.64 12.10
N LYS A 128 18.92 -27.48 13.33
CA LYS A 128 19.53 -28.10 14.51
C LYS A 128 19.84 -29.53 14.10
N ALA A 129 21.13 -29.85 14.00
CA ALA A 129 21.56 -31.22 13.80
C ALA A 129 20.85 -32.01 14.89
N ALA A 130 20.02 -32.97 14.48
CA ALA A 130 19.38 -33.88 15.40
C ALA A 130 20.50 -34.49 16.25
N ALA A 131 20.49 -34.17 17.54
CA ALA A 131 21.30 -34.80 18.57
C ALA A 131 20.38 -35.69 19.39
#